data_AF-A0A9W8BD91-F1
#
_entry.id   AF-A0A9W8BD91-F1
#
_cell.length_a   1.000
_cell.length_b   1.000
_cell.length_c   1.000
_cell.angle_alpha   90.00
_cell.angle_beta   90.00
_cell.angle_gamma   90.00
#
_symmetry.space_group_name_H-M   'P 1'
#
loop_
_entity.id
_entity.type
_entity.pdbx_description
1 polymer ?
#
loop_
_entity_poly.entity_id
_entity_poly.type
_entity_poly.pdbx_seq_one_letter_code
_entity_poly.pdbx_strand_id
1 'polypeptide(L)'
;MYSLGDERVTALTQLLQGIKAVKLFGWESRFLEMVDEKRERQLQYMWKLFVAWIQVTIASSMAPMLVLVVIFIVYVNILGNKLSAEIAFTSISVFSLIRRVFENLPGFMNWVIGGYVSLGRIDAYLGQPHIQDLQSRIATHADWDSADIIREVHLGFEHADLEWERPSSSTKPNGDAPTGAEATSADSPDASELDTEQTPLFAADGVADSSHTQIELASASESTNISDEVIPRFSLKDIDVRFPHGALSIVAGPTGSGKSSLLSALIGEMTLTRGRIHLPTTNSGLTAGDSDKYRDIIELSDEGLAIRDIAYVAQEAWLRNATIRENILFGEQYERSRYEEVLRVCALKPDLRILSAGDQTEIGERGVTLSGGQKQRVALARAVYSSRRILLIDDCLSA
;
A
#
# COMPACT_ATOMS: atom_id res chain seq x y z
N MET A 1 4.67 19.23 7.43
CA MET A 1 4.88 18.58 8.75
C MET A 1 4.64 17.08 8.66
N TYR A 2 3.47 16.64 8.18
CA TYR A 2 3.17 15.21 8.03
C TYR A 2 4.14 14.48 7.07
N SER A 3 4.41 15.05 5.88
CA SER A 3 5.34 14.47 4.91
C SER A 3 6.76 14.22 5.47
N LEU A 4 7.36 15.22 6.12
CA LEU A 4 8.70 15.11 6.74
C LEU A 4 8.74 14.09 7.88
N GLY A 5 7.64 13.95 8.63
CA GLY A 5 7.50 12.92 9.67
C GLY A 5 7.45 11.52 9.06
N ASP A 6 6.66 11.35 7.99
CA ASP A 6 6.48 10.10 7.28
C ASP A 6 7.79 9.63 6.63
N GLU A 7 8.57 10.55 6.04
CA GLU A 7 9.89 10.24 5.47
C GLU A 7 10.89 9.70 6.50
N ARG A 8 10.85 10.23 7.73
CA ARG A 8 11.69 9.77 8.84
C ARG A 8 11.24 8.40 9.32
N VAL A 9 9.94 8.20 9.51
CA VAL A 9 9.37 6.92 9.94
C VAL A 9 9.67 5.83 8.91
N THR A 10 9.56 6.16 7.62
CA THR A 10 9.91 5.25 6.52
C THR A 10 11.40 4.87 6.57
N ALA A 11 12.30 5.85 6.69
CA ALA A 11 13.74 5.59 6.79
C ALA A 11 14.12 4.74 8.02
N LEU A 12 13.50 5.01 9.18
CA LEU A 12 13.69 4.21 10.38
C LEU A 12 13.18 2.78 10.21
N THR A 13 12.03 2.62 9.55
CA THR A 13 11.44 1.30 9.29
C THR A 13 12.36 0.47 8.38
N GLN A 14 12.89 1.09 7.31
CA GLN A 14 13.87 0.45 6.41
C GLN A 14 15.15 0.04 7.16
N LEU A 15 15.66 0.89 8.05
CA LEU A 15 16.83 0.59 8.88
C LEU A 15 16.55 -0.62 9.79
N LEU A 16 15.41 -0.62 10.49
CA LEU A 16 15.04 -1.72 11.39
C LEU A 16 14.87 -3.05 10.66
N GLN A 17 14.27 -3.03 9.47
CA GLN A 17 14.16 -4.20 8.61
C GLN A 17 15.53 -4.72 8.16
N GLY A 18 16.47 -3.82 7.86
CA GLY A 18 17.83 -4.12 7.39
C GLY A 18 18.91 -4.23 8.48
N ILE A 19 18.56 -4.21 9.77
CA ILE A 19 19.52 -3.98 10.86
C ILE A 19 20.71 -4.95 10.85
N LYS A 20 20.47 -6.22 10.49
CA LYS A 20 21.53 -7.23 10.41
C LYS A 20 22.57 -6.89 9.35
N ALA A 21 22.14 -6.46 8.17
CA ALA A 21 23.05 -6.04 7.10
C ALA A 21 23.80 -4.77 7.51
N VAL A 22 23.11 -3.77 8.05
CA VAL A 22 23.72 -2.51 8.51
C VAL A 22 24.86 -2.78 9.49
N LYS A 23 24.65 -3.69 10.45
CA LYS A 23 25.69 -4.10 11.40
C LYS A 23 26.85 -4.84 10.76
N LEU A 24 26.57 -5.79 9.86
CA LEU A 24 27.61 -6.59 9.20
C LEU A 24 28.53 -5.74 8.31
N PHE A 25 27.98 -4.71 7.65
CA PHE A 25 28.74 -3.79 6.80
C PHE A 25 29.32 -2.60 7.55
N GLY A 26 29.03 -2.44 8.85
CA GLY A 26 29.50 -1.31 9.66
C GLY A 26 28.91 0.04 9.22
N TRP A 27 27.72 0.06 8.62
CA TRP A 27 27.08 1.27 8.08
C TRP A 27 26.30 2.09 9.11
N GLU A 28 26.38 1.73 10.40
CA GLU A 28 25.61 2.36 11.47
C GLU A 28 25.75 3.89 11.47
N SER A 29 26.99 4.40 11.39
CA SER A 29 27.24 5.85 11.41
C SER A 29 26.63 6.58 10.22
N ARG A 30 26.72 6.02 9.00
CA ARG A 30 26.17 6.62 7.78
C ARG A 30 24.64 6.66 7.82
N PHE A 31 24.00 5.60 8.34
CA PHE A 31 22.55 5.58 8.49
C PHE A 31 22.07 6.53 9.59
N LEU A 32 22.79 6.64 10.70
CA LEU A 32 22.48 7.59 11.76
C LEU A 32 22.56 9.03 11.25
N GLU A 33 23.60 9.37 10.50
CA GLU A 33 23.76 10.69 9.89
C GLU A 33 22.60 11.04 8.94
N MET A 34 22.18 10.09 8.09
CA MET A 34 21.01 10.28 7.21
C MET A 34 19.70 10.51 7.99
N VAL A 35 19.50 9.80 9.11
CA VAL A 35 18.32 10.00 9.97
C VAL A 35 18.39 11.33 10.72
N ASP A 36 19.58 11.71 11.18
CA ASP A 36 19.82 12.96 11.90
C ASP A 36 19.62 14.18 10.99
N GLU A 37 20.04 14.11 9.73
CA GLU A 37 19.81 15.17 8.74
C GLU A 37 18.30 15.40 8.52
N LYS A 38 17.52 14.32 8.38
CA LYS A 38 16.05 14.40 8.30
C LYS A 38 15.44 14.97 9.58
N ARG A 39 15.97 14.58 10.73
CA ARG A 39 15.53 15.07 12.04
C ARG A 39 15.84 16.55 12.22
N GLU A 40 16.99 17.02 11.78
CA GLU A 40 17.39 18.42 11.90
C GLU A 40 16.47 19.32 11.08
N ARG A 41 16.18 18.94 9.82
CA ARG A 41 15.16 19.60 9.01
C ARG A 41 13.81 19.64 9.74
N GLN A 42 13.35 18.50 10.27
CA GLN A 42 12.11 18.44 11.04
C GLN A 42 12.13 19.38 12.26
N LEU A 43 13.23 19.42 13.02
CA LEU A 43 13.37 20.25 14.20
C LEU A 43 13.33 21.74 13.84
N GLN A 44 13.99 22.15 12.77
CA GLN A 44 13.98 23.55 12.32
C GLN A 44 12.56 24.01 11.94
N TYR A 45 11.79 23.17 11.25
CA TYR A 45 10.39 23.47 10.96
C TYR A 45 9.53 23.49 12.23
N MET A 46 9.70 22.52 13.13
CA MET A 46 9.00 22.49 14.41
C MET A 46 9.32 23.72 15.26
N TRP A 47 10.57 24.19 15.24
CA TRP A 47 10.98 25.39 15.94
C TRP A 47 10.31 26.64 15.36
N LYS A 48 10.30 26.81 14.03
CA LYS A 48 9.58 27.92 13.37
C LYS A 48 8.09 27.92 13.73
N LEU A 49 7.44 26.76 13.69
CA LEU A 49 6.04 26.58 14.10
C LEU A 49 5.83 26.88 15.59
N PHE A 50 6.72 26.43 16.45
CA PHE A 50 6.64 26.65 17.89
C PHE A 50 6.79 28.13 18.24
N VAL A 51 7.73 28.84 17.60
CA VAL A 51 7.88 30.29 17.75
C VAL A 51 6.62 31.01 17.27
N ALA A 52 6.04 30.63 16.13
CA ALA A 52 4.78 31.19 15.66
C ALA A 52 3.63 30.93 16.65
N TRP A 53 3.55 29.73 17.24
CA TRP A 53 2.56 29.39 18.25
C TRP A 53 2.72 30.22 19.54
N ILE A 54 3.95 30.44 19.99
CA ILE A 54 4.24 31.34 21.11
C ILE A 54 3.76 32.75 20.79
N GLN A 55 4.06 33.28 19.60
CA GLN A 55 3.61 34.61 19.18
C GLN A 55 2.08 34.72 19.19
N VAL A 56 1.37 33.73 18.62
CA VAL A 56 -0.10 33.68 18.65
C VAL A 56 -0.63 33.62 20.08
N THR A 57 0.01 32.84 20.96
CA THR A 57 -0.40 32.70 22.37
C THR A 57 -0.21 33.99 23.15
N ILE A 58 0.91 34.68 22.96
CA ILE A 58 1.20 35.98 23.59
C ILE A 58 0.21 37.03 23.07
N ALA A 59 0.02 37.13 21.75
CA ALA A 59 -0.91 38.07 21.15
C ALA A 59 -2.34 37.86 21.65
N SER A 60 -2.78 36.59 21.70
CA SER A 60 -4.11 36.22 22.20
C SER A 60 -4.28 36.51 23.70
N SER A 61 -3.21 36.41 24.50
CA SER A 61 -3.25 36.73 25.93
C SER A 61 -3.27 38.24 26.20
N MET A 62 -2.60 39.04 25.36
CA MET A 62 -2.49 40.49 25.51
C MET A 62 -3.70 41.26 24.98
N ALA A 63 -4.29 40.80 23.86
CA ALA A 63 -5.43 41.44 23.22
C ALA A 63 -6.60 41.77 24.18
N PRO A 64 -7.11 40.85 25.01
CA PRO A 64 -8.24 41.13 25.89
C PRO A 64 -7.90 42.11 27.03
N MET A 65 -6.65 42.13 27.51
CA MET A 65 -6.21 43.16 28.48
C MET A 65 -6.25 44.55 27.84
N LEU A 66 -5.75 44.68 26.60
CA LEU A 66 -5.75 45.95 25.88
C LEU A 66 -7.17 46.43 25.55
N VAL A 67 -8.05 45.53 25.10
CA VAL A 67 -9.46 45.85 24.82
C VAL A 67 -10.16 46.37 26.06
N LEU A 68 -9.99 45.71 27.21
CA LEU A 68 -10.61 46.13 28.46
C LEU A 68 -10.12 47.53 28.89
N VAL A 69 -8.82 47.81 28.77
CA VAL A 69 -8.25 49.13 29.08
C VAL A 69 -8.83 50.20 28.15
N VAL A 70 -8.90 49.95 26.85
CA VAL A 70 -9.48 50.88 25.87
C VAL A 70 -10.95 51.16 26.20
N ILE A 71 -11.74 50.13 26.53
CA ILE A 71 -13.16 50.28 26.88
C ILE A 71 -13.33 51.19 28.10
N PHE A 72 -12.53 51.01 29.15
CA PHE A 72 -12.60 51.88 30.33
C PHE A 72 -12.09 53.29 30.05
N ILE A 73 -11.05 53.46 29.23
CA ILE A 73 -10.57 54.79 28.80
C ILE A 73 -11.67 55.54 28.05
N VAL A 74 -12.35 54.89 27.10
CA VAL A 74 -13.46 55.48 26.34
C VAL A 74 -14.64 55.80 27.25
N TYR A 75 -15.01 54.88 28.15
CA TYR A 75 -16.13 55.06 29.07
C TYR A 75 -15.94 56.27 30.02
N VAL A 76 -14.71 56.50 30.49
CA VAL A 76 -14.39 57.59 31.42
C VAL A 76 -14.09 58.89 30.68
N ASN A 77 -13.19 58.88 29.70
CA ASN A 77 -12.71 60.13 29.06
C ASN A 77 -13.64 60.65 27.96
N ILE A 78 -14.30 59.76 27.21
CA ILE A 78 -15.13 60.18 26.06
C ILE A 78 -16.58 60.34 26.48
N LEU A 79 -17.13 59.37 27.24
CA LEU A 79 -18.52 59.43 27.70
C LEU A 79 -18.72 60.22 29.00
N GLY A 80 -17.65 60.53 29.74
CA GLY A 80 -17.74 61.31 30.99
C GLY A 80 -18.44 60.58 32.15
N ASN A 81 -18.60 59.26 32.07
CA ASN A 81 -19.25 58.47 33.12
C ASN A 81 -18.31 58.22 34.30
N LYS A 82 -18.86 58.10 35.52
CA LYS A 82 -18.09 57.73 36.71
C LYS A 82 -17.89 56.22 36.77
N LEU A 83 -16.64 55.78 36.83
CA LEU A 83 -16.30 54.37 37.01
C LEU A 83 -16.54 53.95 38.48
N SER A 84 -17.65 53.26 38.73
CA SER A 84 -17.92 52.61 40.02
C SER A 84 -17.29 51.21 40.07
N ALA A 85 -16.91 50.75 41.27
CA ALA A 85 -16.38 49.40 41.47
C ALA A 85 -17.35 48.33 40.95
N GLU A 86 -18.65 48.52 41.12
CA GLU A 86 -19.69 47.61 40.64
C GLU A 86 -19.63 47.42 39.12
N ILE A 87 -19.62 48.53 38.36
CA ILE A 87 -19.56 48.53 36.89
C ILE A 87 -18.24 47.93 36.40
N ALA A 88 -17.13 48.21 37.09
CA ALA A 88 -15.83 47.68 36.73
C ALA A 88 -15.77 46.15 36.89
N PHE A 89 -16.20 45.62 38.05
CA PHE A 89 -16.16 44.19 38.31
C PHE A 89 -17.14 43.39 37.43
N THR A 90 -18.38 43.88 37.22
CA THR A 90 -19.32 43.20 36.32
C THR A 90 -18.82 43.18 34.88
N SER A 91 -18.25 44.29 34.40
CA SER A 91 -17.69 44.36 33.05
C SER A 91 -16.52 43.40 32.87
N ILE A 92 -15.58 43.33 33.82
CA ILE A 92 -14.45 42.39 33.79
C ILE A 92 -14.94 40.95 33.70
N SER A 93 -15.94 40.57 34.50
CA SER A 93 -16.50 39.22 34.49
C SER A 93 -17.13 38.88 33.13
N VAL A 94 -17.96 39.77 32.57
CA VAL A 94 -18.60 39.54 31.26
C VAL A 94 -17.57 39.46 30.13
N PHE A 95 -16.59 40.37 30.10
CA PHE A 95 -15.53 40.34 29.08
C PHE A 95 -14.63 39.10 29.22
N SER A 96 -14.40 38.60 30.43
CA SER A 96 -13.63 37.37 30.64
C SER A 96 -14.34 36.11 30.10
N LEU A 97 -15.68 36.07 30.15
CA LEU A 97 -16.49 35.00 29.56
C LEU A 97 -16.44 35.03 28.04
N ILE A 98 -16.60 36.22 27.45
CA ILE A 98 -16.54 36.43 26.00
C ILE A 98 -15.14 36.10 25.45
N ARG A 99 -14.09 36.51 26.17
CA ARG A 99 -12.69 36.23 25.83
C ARG A 99 -12.42 34.75 25.56
N ARG A 100 -12.90 33.85 26.44
CA ARG A 100 -12.66 32.40 26.31
C ARG A 100 -13.24 31.82 25.02
N VAL A 101 -14.33 32.39 24.50
CA VAL A 101 -14.92 31.96 23.23
C VAL A 101 -14.02 32.36 22.05
N PHE A 102 -13.49 33.59 22.07
CA PHE A 102 -12.60 34.08 21.01
C PHE A 102 -11.23 33.41 21.02
N GLU A 103 -10.67 33.06 22.17
CA GLU A 103 -9.39 32.35 22.26
C GLU A 103 -9.47 30.94 21.67
N ASN A 104 -10.62 30.28 21.79
CA ASN A 104 -10.82 28.92 21.26
C ASN A 104 -11.18 28.90 19.77
N LEU A 105 -11.69 30.00 19.22
CA LEU A 105 -12.20 30.05 17.85
C LEU A 105 -11.14 29.70 16.78
N PRO A 106 -9.89 30.21 16.83
CA PRO A 106 -8.86 29.81 15.87
C PRO A 106 -8.48 28.33 16.00
N GLY A 107 -8.45 27.80 17.22
CA GLY A 107 -8.19 26.38 17.48
C GLY A 107 -9.27 25.49 16.89
N PHE A 108 -10.54 25.90 17.03
CA PHE A 108 -11.68 25.24 16.42
C PHE A 108 -11.61 25.28 14.87
N MET A 109 -11.24 26.42 14.28
CA MET A 109 -11.05 26.51 12.82
C MET A 109 -9.96 25.57 12.33
N ASN A 110 -8.83 25.47 13.04
CA ASN A 110 -7.79 24.49 12.72
C ASN A 110 -8.29 23.04 12.79
N TRP A 111 -9.15 22.71 13.76
CA TRP A 111 -9.79 21.39 13.84
C TRP A 111 -10.71 21.12 12.65
N VAL A 112 -11.52 22.09 12.24
CA VAL A 112 -12.41 21.97 11.07
C VAL A 112 -11.60 21.79 9.79
N ILE A 113 -10.55 22.60 9.58
CA ILE A 113 -9.67 22.49 8.41
C ILE A 113 -8.96 21.13 8.40
N GLY A 114 -8.43 20.69 9.54
CA GLY A 114 -7.79 19.38 9.68
C GLY A 114 -8.75 18.23 9.38
N GLY A 115 -10.00 18.33 9.85
CA GLY A 115 -11.07 17.39 9.53
C GLY A 115 -11.39 17.37 8.04
N TYR A 116 -11.54 18.54 7.42
CA TYR A 116 -11.81 18.66 5.98
C TYR A 116 -10.72 18.02 5.12
N VAL A 117 -9.44 18.29 5.43
CA VAL A 117 -8.30 17.67 4.71
C VAL A 117 -8.27 16.16 4.94
N SER A 118 -8.57 15.69 6.15
CA SER A 118 -8.60 14.26 6.46
C SER A 118 -9.73 13.54 5.71
N LEU A 119 -10.91 14.16 5.61
CA LEU A 119 -12.02 13.66 4.80
C LEU A 119 -11.63 13.61 3.32
N GLY A 120 -10.95 14.63 2.80
CA GLY A 120 -10.44 14.61 1.41
C GLY A 120 -9.43 13.49 1.15
N ARG A 121 -8.61 13.11 2.15
CA ARG A 121 -7.71 11.95 2.04
C ARG A 121 -8.46 10.63 2.06
N ILE A 122 -9.47 10.50 2.92
CA ILE A 122 -10.33 9.32 2.99
C ILE A 122 -11.09 9.16 1.67
N ASP A 123 -11.64 10.25 1.13
CA ASP A 123 -12.32 10.27 -0.16
C ASP A 123 -11.37 9.87 -1.30
N ALA A 124 -10.17 10.46 -1.35
CA ALA A 124 -9.17 10.08 -2.34
C ALA A 124 -8.74 8.61 -2.24
N TYR A 125 -8.68 8.05 -1.03
CA TYR A 125 -8.36 6.64 -0.81
C TYR A 125 -9.51 5.71 -1.21
N LEU A 126 -10.74 6.04 -0.82
CA LEU A 126 -11.93 5.28 -1.21
C LEU A 126 -12.25 5.41 -2.71
N GLY A 127 -11.85 6.51 -3.34
CA GLY A 127 -11.95 6.75 -4.77
C GLY A 127 -10.80 6.14 -5.58
N GLN A 128 -9.82 5.49 -4.96
CA GLN A 128 -8.85 4.69 -5.70
C GLN A 128 -9.58 3.59 -6.47
N PRO A 129 -9.11 3.24 -7.69
CA PRO A 129 -9.67 2.12 -8.41
C PRO A 129 -9.61 0.92 -7.48
N HIS A 130 -10.80 0.42 -7.10
CA HIS A 130 -10.87 -0.87 -6.47
C HIS A 130 -10.31 -1.86 -7.48
N ILE A 131 -9.58 -2.88 -7.02
CA ILE A 131 -9.23 -4.02 -7.86
C ILE A 131 -10.56 -4.47 -8.48
N GLN A 132 -10.74 -4.13 -9.76
CA GLN A 132 -12.00 -4.29 -10.45
C GLN A 132 -12.38 -5.77 -10.30
N ASP A 133 -13.66 -6.03 -10.03
CA ASP A 133 -14.17 -7.37 -9.77
C ASP A 133 -13.48 -8.36 -10.73
N LEU A 134 -12.81 -9.37 -10.19
CA LEU A 134 -11.91 -10.27 -10.94
C LEU A 134 -12.60 -10.80 -12.20
N GLN A 135 -13.93 -10.95 -12.11
CA GLN A 135 -14.84 -11.28 -13.18
C GLN A 135 -14.77 -10.29 -14.35
N SER A 136 -14.74 -8.98 -14.13
CA SER A 136 -14.60 -7.96 -15.19
C SER A 136 -13.23 -7.96 -15.88
N ARG A 137 -12.16 -8.41 -15.20
CA ARG A 137 -10.82 -8.58 -15.79
C ARG A 137 -10.70 -9.87 -16.61
N ILE A 138 -11.57 -10.85 -16.34
CA ILE A 138 -11.61 -12.17 -17.00
C ILE A 138 -12.68 -12.22 -18.10
N ALA A 139 -13.80 -11.51 -17.94
CA ALA A 139 -15.03 -11.63 -18.74
C ALA A 139 -15.12 -10.60 -19.86
N THR A 140 -14.09 -10.48 -20.69
CA THR A 140 -14.22 -9.77 -21.96
C THR A 140 -14.15 -10.79 -23.11
N HIS A 141 -15.34 -11.19 -23.59
CA HIS A 141 -15.64 -12.10 -24.71
C HIS A 141 -15.87 -13.57 -24.35
N ALA A 142 -16.95 -13.80 -23.62
CA ALA A 142 -17.58 -15.11 -23.59
C ALA A 142 -18.70 -15.14 -24.66
N ASP A 143 -18.34 -15.49 -25.90
CA ASP A 143 -19.31 -15.97 -26.89
C ASP A 143 -19.46 -17.48 -26.66
N TRP A 144 -20.59 -17.88 -26.08
CA TRP A 144 -20.86 -19.25 -25.68
C TRP A 144 -21.59 -20.01 -26.78
N ASP A 145 -20.91 -20.91 -27.48
CA ASP A 145 -21.59 -22.01 -28.17
C ASP A 145 -21.75 -23.18 -27.19
N SER A 146 -22.97 -23.38 -26.72
CA SER A 146 -23.31 -24.12 -25.50
C SER A 146 -23.31 -25.65 -25.67
N ALA A 147 -22.64 -26.19 -26.68
CA ALA A 147 -22.72 -27.61 -27.03
C ALA A 147 -21.50 -28.46 -26.61
N ASP A 148 -20.33 -27.85 -26.42
CA ASP A 148 -19.08 -28.59 -26.13
C ASP A 148 -18.58 -28.49 -24.67
N ILE A 149 -19.28 -27.74 -23.81
CA ILE A 149 -18.77 -27.29 -22.49
C ILE A 149 -18.83 -28.39 -21.39
N ILE A 150 -19.32 -29.59 -21.68
CA ILE A 150 -19.57 -30.58 -20.61
C ILE A 150 -18.38 -31.52 -20.34
N ARG A 151 -17.28 -31.51 -21.10
CA ARG A 151 -16.26 -32.57 -20.96
C ARG A 151 -14.86 -32.18 -20.54
N GLU A 152 -14.38 -30.96 -20.75
CA GLU A 152 -13.00 -30.63 -20.39
C GLU A 152 -12.90 -29.22 -19.80
N VAL A 153 -12.90 -29.16 -18.47
CA VAL A 153 -12.61 -27.93 -17.74
C VAL A 153 -11.10 -27.67 -17.85
N HIS A 154 -10.70 -26.72 -18.69
CA HIS A 154 -9.29 -26.39 -18.90
C HIS A 154 -8.87 -25.18 -18.05
N LEU A 155 -7.74 -25.30 -17.35
CA LEU A 155 -7.04 -24.17 -16.72
C LEU A 155 -5.99 -23.66 -17.71
N GLY A 156 -5.97 -22.37 -18.06
CA GLY A 156 -4.96 -21.87 -18.99
C GLY A 156 -5.26 -20.51 -19.62
N PHE A 157 -4.43 -20.16 -20.60
CA PHE A 157 -4.50 -18.93 -21.39
C PHE A 157 -4.56 -19.25 -22.88
N GLU A 158 -5.26 -18.40 -23.64
CA GLU A 158 -5.36 -18.48 -25.09
C GLU A 158 -5.18 -17.08 -25.70
N HIS A 159 -4.11 -16.90 -26.47
CA HIS A 159 -3.65 -15.65 -27.08
C HIS A 159 -3.69 -14.46 -26.11
N ALA A 160 -3.25 -14.69 -24.87
CA ALA A 160 -3.43 -13.74 -23.77
C ALA A 160 -2.26 -12.74 -23.67
N ASP A 161 -2.61 -11.45 -23.65
CA ASP A 161 -1.70 -10.35 -23.30
C ASP A 161 -2.08 -9.82 -21.90
N LEU A 162 -1.13 -9.84 -20.96
CA LEU A 162 -1.34 -9.46 -19.56
C LEU A 162 -0.36 -8.38 -19.11
N GLU A 163 -0.87 -7.36 -18.41
CA GLU A 163 -0.09 -6.23 -17.90
C GLU A 163 -0.37 -5.97 -16.40
N TRP A 164 0.63 -5.46 -15.69
CA TRP A 164 0.47 -4.95 -14.32
C TRP A 164 -0.20 -3.58 -14.29
N GLU A 165 -1.21 -3.42 -13.45
CA GLU A 165 -2.02 -2.21 -13.35
C GLU A 165 -1.17 -0.95 -13.12
N ARG A 166 -1.40 0.09 -13.93
CA ARG A 166 -0.75 1.39 -13.76
C ARG A 166 -1.33 2.04 -12.50
N PRO A 167 -0.50 2.50 -11.55
CA PRO A 167 -0.99 3.46 -10.57
C PRO A 167 -1.48 4.62 -11.41
N SER A 168 -2.78 4.87 -11.36
CA SER A 168 -3.37 6.00 -12.07
C SER A 168 -2.56 7.24 -11.69
N SER A 169 -1.89 7.85 -12.67
CA SER A 169 -1.51 9.24 -12.52
C SER A 169 -2.80 9.95 -12.11
N SER A 170 -2.77 10.62 -10.97
CA SER A 170 -3.92 11.31 -10.41
C SER A 170 -4.57 12.16 -11.50
N THR A 171 -5.63 11.63 -12.11
CA THR A 171 -6.49 12.44 -12.97
C THR A 171 -7.22 13.29 -11.96
N LYS A 172 -6.76 14.54 -11.79
CA LYS A 172 -7.50 15.53 -11.02
C LYS A 172 -8.94 15.45 -11.52
N PRO A 173 -9.93 15.28 -10.63
CA PRO A 173 -11.31 15.27 -11.09
C PRO A 173 -11.54 16.60 -11.80
N ASN A 174 -11.91 16.52 -13.08
CA ASN A 174 -12.55 17.62 -13.80
C ASN A 174 -13.87 17.88 -13.07
N GLY A 175 -13.81 18.70 -12.02
CA GLY A 175 -14.97 19.33 -11.42
C GLY A 175 -15.23 20.60 -12.20
N ASP A 176 -16.42 20.68 -12.79
CA ASP A 176 -16.99 21.87 -13.40
C ASP A 176 -16.76 23.12 -12.52
N ALA A 177 -15.94 24.04 -13.01
CA ALA A 177 -15.88 25.39 -12.47
C ALA A 177 -17.07 26.19 -13.01
N PRO A 178 -17.86 26.87 -12.16
CA PRO A 178 -18.88 27.78 -12.65
C PRO A 178 -18.19 28.98 -13.29
N THR A 179 -18.64 29.28 -14.50
CA THR A 179 -18.32 30.43 -15.33
C THR A 179 -18.58 31.74 -14.60
N GLY A 180 -17.59 32.65 -14.66
CA GLY A 180 -17.81 34.10 -14.53
C GLY A 180 -16.99 34.81 -13.46
N ALA A 181 -15.86 35.40 -13.86
CA ALA A 181 -15.55 36.82 -13.64
C ALA A 181 -14.14 37.14 -14.19
N GLU A 182 -14.00 38.37 -14.64
CA GLU A 182 -12.98 38.89 -15.55
C GLU A 182 -11.57 39.02 -14.98
N ALA A 183 -10.65 39.12 -15.93
CA ALA A 183 -9.22 39.34 -15.77
C ALA A 183 -8.88 40.68 -15.10
N THR A 184 -7.80 40.68 -14.32
CA THR A 184 -6.84 41.80 -14.30
C THR A 184 -5.43 41.25 -14.09
N SER A 185 -4.57 41.54 -15.08
CA SER A 185 -3.13 41.37 -15.11
C SER A 185 -2.41 42.21 -14.04
N ALA A 186 -1.40 41.64 -13.36
CA ALA A 186 -0.16 42.33 -12.99
C ALA A 186 0.89 41.35 -12.41
N ASP A 187 2.05 41.33 -13.06
CA ASP A 187 3.42 41.09 -12.59
C ASP A 187 3.78 39.95 -11.63
N SER A 188 4.53 39.01 -12.20
CA SER A 188 5.63 38.24 -11.60
C SER A 188 6.75 39.15 -11.05
N PRO A 189 7.58 38.64 -10.11
CA PRO A 189 8.90 38.22 -10.58
C PRO A 189 9.38 36.86 -10.02
N ASP A 190 10.30 36.30 -10.80
CA ASP A 190 11.18 35.15 -10.58
C ASP A 190 11.59 34.83 -9.15
N ALA A 191 11.59 33.54 -8.84
CA ALA A 191 12.74 32.85 -8.26
C ALA A 191 12.63 31.34 -8.51
N SER A 192 13.39 30.90 -9.50
CA SER A 192 13.83 29.54 -9.75
C SER A 192 14.54 28.91 -8.54
N GLU A 193 14.19 27.69 -8.19
CA GLU A 193 15.14 26.63 -7.81
C GLU A 193 14.38 25.29 -7.73
N LEU A 194 14.61 24.44 -8.73
CA LEU A 194 14.14 23.06 -8.80
C LEU A 194 15.11 22.16 -8.02
N ASP A 195 14.60 21.46 -7.02
CA ASP A 195 15.24 20.28 -6.45
C ASP A 195 15.14 19.11 -7.43
N THR A 196 16.28 18.70 -7.98
CA THR A 196 16.50 17.36 -8.53
C THR A 196 17.65 16.76 -7.74
N GLU A 197 17.43 15.61 -7.10
CA GLU A 197 18.30 14.42 -7.18
C GLU A 197 17.93 13.38 -6.11
N GLN A 198 17.39 12.26 -6.58
CA GLN A 198 17.52 10.96 -5.94
C GLN A 198 18.20 10.04 -6.95
N THR A 199 19.49 9.76 -6.73
CA THR A 199 20.18 8.61 -7.32
C THR A 199 20.92 7.88 -6.19
N PRO A 200 20.78 6.56 -6.06
CA PRO A 200 21.37 5.81 -4.96
C PRO A 200 22.87 5.60 -5.18
N LEU A 201 23.66 6.03 -4.19
CA LEU A 201 25.11 5.96 -4.18
C LEU A 201 25.60 4.63 -3.59
N PHE A 202 25.84 3.62 -4.43
CA PHE A 202 26.75 2.52 -4.13
C PHE A 202 27.56 2.15 -5.39
N ALA A 203 28.68 2.85 -5.58
CA ALA A 203 29.82 2.32 -6.31
C ALA A 203 31.09 2.84 -5.63
N ALA A 204 31.88 1.89 -5.14
CA ALA A 204 33.18 2.12 -4.53
C ALA A 204 34.16 2.65 -5.58
N ASP A 205 35.04 3.56 -5.19
CA ASP A 205 36.19 3.94 -6.02
C ASP A 205 37.49 3.98 -5.22
N GLY A 206 38.52 3.44 -5.87
CA GLY A 206 39.91 3.76 -5.64
C GLY A 206 40.80 2.57 -5.29
N VAL A 207 41.45 1.97 -6.30
CA VAL A 207 42.91 2.12 -6.52
C VAL A 207 43.21 1.96 -8.03
N ALA A 208 44.03 2.89 -8.53
CA ALA A 208 44.50 3.09 -9.89
C ALA A 208 45.20 1.87 -10.55
N ASP A 209 45.11 1.75 -11.88
CA ASP A 209 46.24 2.07 -12.77
C ASP A 209 45.84 2.10 -14.27
N SER A 210 46.56 2.94 -14.99
CA SER A 210 46.70 3.21 -16.43
C SER A 210 46.22 2.18 -17.48
N SER A 211 45.56 2.70 -18.54
CA SER A 211 46.04 2.75 -19.94
C SER A 211 44.91 2.63 -20.98
N HIS A 212 44.89 3.60 -21.93
CA HIS A 212 44.37 3.59 -23.31
C HIS A 212 43.08 2.80 -23.61
N THR A 213 42.03 3.42 -24.17
CA THR A 213 41.91 3.56 -25.64
C THR A 213 40.80 4.57 -25.99
N GLN A 214 41.11 5.46 -26.94
CA GLN A 214 40.21 6.44 -27.55
C GLN A 214 39.15 5.76 -28.42
N ILE A 215 37.90 6.21 -28.36
CA ILE A 215 36.99 6.24 -29.52
C ILE A 215 36.26 7.58 -29.51
N GLU A 216 36.50 8.36 -30.56
CA GLU A 216 35.80 9.61 -30.90
C GLU A 216 34.29 9.39 -31.00
N LEU A 217 33.51 10.24 -30.33
CA LEU A 217 32.10 10.44 -30.71
C LEU A 217 31.96 11.87 -31.23
N ALA A 218 31.87 11.97 -32.55
CA ALA A 218 31.57 13.18 -33.27
C ALA A 218 30.22 13.76 -32.83
N SER A 219 30.21 15.07 -32.67
CA SER A 219 29.03 15.91 -32.49
C SER A 219 27.99 15.66 -33.58
N ALA A 220 26.82 15.15 -33.19
CA ALA A 220 25.59 15.29 -33.96
C ALA A 220 24.53 15.87 -33.02
N SER A 221 24.35 17.18 -33.15
CA SER A 221 23.22 17.93 -32.62
C SER A 221 21.95 17.48 -33.32
N GLU A 222 21.13 16.68 -32.65
CA GLU A 222 19.73 16.48 -33.04
C GLU A 222 18.89 16.45 -31.76
N SER A 223 18.30 17.61 -31.47
CA SER A 223 17.27 17.83 -30.47
C SER A 223 16.05 16.97 -30.83
N THR A 224 16.01 15.75 -30.32
CA THR A 224 14.78 14.96 -30.27
C THR A 224 14.11 15.27 -28.94
N ASN A 225 12.91 15.86 -29.02
CA ASN A 225 12.01 16.01 -27.88
C ASN A 225 11.81 14.63 -27.23
N ILE A 226 12.33 14.43 -26.03
CA ILE A 226 12.03 13.27 -25.20
C ILE A 226 10.61 13.48 -24.65
N SER A 227 9.61 13.20 -25.47
CA SER A 227 8.27 12.92 -24.99
C SER A 227 8.35 11.64 -24.17
N ASP A 228 8.01 11.71 -22.88
CA ASP A 228 7.73 10.59 -21.95
C ASP A 228 8.18 9.21 -22.49
N GLU A 229 9.44 8.83 -22.24
CA GLU A 229 9.85 7.43 -22.41
C GLU A 229 9.02 6.59 -21.43
N VAL A 230 7.93 6.04 -21.94
CA VAL A 230 7.12 5.01 -21.31
C VAL A 230 8.06 3.83 -21.07
N ILE A 231 8.62 3.73 -19.87
CA ILE A 231 9.37 2.53 -19.47
C ILE A 231 8.42 1.34 -19.69
N PRO A 232 8.71 0.44 -20.63
CA PRO A 232 7.80 -0.67 -20.92
C PRO A 232 7.74 -1.55 -19.67
N ARG A 233 6.56 -1.62 -19.05
CA ARG A 233 6.35 -2.54 -17.94
C ARG A 233 6.47 -3.96 -18.43
N PHE A 234 6.94 -4.82 -17.53
CA PHE A 234 6.90 -6.24 -17.78
C PHE A 234 5.46 -6.66 -18.10
N SER A 235 5.26 -7.20 -19.30
CA SER A 235 4.00 -7.71 -19.79
C SER A 235 4.23 -9.13 -20.32
N LEU A 236 3.27 -10.00 -20.08
CA LEU A 236 3.22 -11.30 -20.73
C LEU A 236 2.45 -11.10 -22.03
N LYS A 237 2.99 -11.55 -23.16
CA LYS A 237 2.37 -11.38 -24.47
C LYS A 237 2.20 -12.72 -25.16
N ASP A 238 1.08 -12.87 -25.87
CA ASP A 238 0.73 -14.03 -26.68
C ASP A 238 0.94 -15.36 -25.93
N ILE A 239 0.40 -15.44 -24.71
CA ILE A 239 0.50 -16.64 -23.89
C ILE A 239 -0.59 -17.63 -24.30
N ASP A 240 -0.14 -18.76 -24.83
CA ASP A 240 -0.94 -19.95 -25.11
C ASP A 240 -0.46 -21.13 -24.25
N VAL A 241 -1.19 -21.43 -23.17
CA VAL A 241 -0.85 -22.54 -22.30
C VAL A 241 -2.10 -23.20 -21.75
N ARG A 242 -2.09 -24.53 -21.71
CA ARG A 242 -3.17 -25.35 -21.12
C ARG A 242 -2.59 -26.29 -20.08
N PHE A 243 -3.16 -26.26 -18.89
CA PHE A 243 -2.78 -27.13 -17.77
C PHE A 243 -3.78 -28.29 -17.65
N PRO A 244 -3.33 -29.55 -17.80
CA PRO A 244 -4.21 -30.70 -17.71
C PRO A 244 -4.75 -30.95 -16.29
N HIS A 245 -6.00 -31.38 -16.19
CA HIS A 245 -6.63 -31.69 -14.91
C HIS A 245 -6.00 -32.94 -14.25
N GLY A 246 -5.77 -32.88 -12.93
CA GLY A 246 -5.23 -33.99 -12.15
C GLY A 246 -3.76 -34.32 -12.44
N ALA A 247 -3.07 -33.47 -13.19
CA ALA A 247 -1.67 -33.66 -13.55
C ALA A 247 -0.79 -32.60 -12.87
N LEU A 248 0.47 -32.95 -12.62
CA LEU A 248 1.49 -32.01 -12.18
C LEU A 248 2.05 -31.28 -13.40
N SER A 249 1.89 -29.96 -13.43
CA SER A 249 2.49 -29.10 -14.45
C SER A 249 3.68 -28.35 -13.89
N ILE A 250 4.78 -28.30 -14.64
CA ILE A 250 6.02 -27.63 -14.23
C ILE A 250 6.30 -26.49 -15.21
N VAL A 251 6.43 -25.27 -14.71
CA VAL A 251 6.82 -24.10 -15.49
C VAL A 251 8.29 -23.80 -15.22
N ALA A 252 9.13 -23.92 -16.24
CA ALA A 252 10.57 -23.69 -16.15
C ALA A 252 11.01 -22.55 -17.09
N GLY A 253 12.04 -21.81 -16.69
CA GLY A 253 12.58 -20.69 -17.46
C GLY A 253 13.61 -19.89 -16.66
N PRO A 254 14.43 -19.05 -17.33
CA PRO A 254 15.48 -18.27 -16.67
C PRO A 254 14.90 -17.26 -15.65
N THR A 255 15.74 -16.76 -14.75
CA THR A 255 15.34 -15.70 -13.80
C THR A 255 14.85 -14.47 -14.57
N GLY A 256 13.75 -13.86 -14.15
CA GLY A 256 13.14 -12.72 -14.85
C GLY A 256 12.28 -13.06 -16.07
N SER A 257 12.09 -14.34 -16.40
CA SER A 257 11.24 -14.75 -17.54
C SER A 257 9.73 -14.60 -17.32
N GLY A 258 9.28 -14.12 -16.16
CA GLY A 258 7.85 -13.94 -15.85
C GLY A 258 7.13 -15.15 -15.27
N LYS A 259 7.83 -16.15 -14.72
CA LYS A 259 7.18 -17.34 -14.09
C LYS A 259 6.21 -16.96 -12.97
N SER A 260 6.65 -16.14 -12.02
CA SER A 260 5.81 -15.66 -10.93
C SER A 260 4.69 -14.77 -11.46
N SER A 261 4.95 -13.92 -12.47
CA SER A 261 3.92 -13.15 -13.18
C SER A 261 2.85 -14.04 -13.81
N LEU A 262 3.22 -15.19 -14.39
CA LEU A 262 2.26 -16.15 -14.95
C LEU A 262 1.34 -16.73 -13.87
N LEU A 263 1.87 -17.03 -12.68
CA LEU A 263 1.05 -17.48 -11.55
C LEU A 263 0.13 -16.35 -11.03
N SER A 264 0.64 -15.12 -10.92
CA SER A 264 -0.15 -13.95 -10.55
C SER A 264 -1.27 -13.68 -11.56
N ALA A 265 -1.02 -13.90 -12.85
CA ALA A 265 -2.04 -13.84 -13.89
C ALA A 265 -3.15 -14.89 -13.70
N LEU A 266 -2.80 -16.13 -13.31
CA LEU A 266 -3.79 -17.18 -13.03
C LEU A 266 -4.64 -16.89 -11.79
N ILE A 267 -4.09 -16.18 -10.80
CA ILE A 267 -4.80 -15.75 -9.58
C ILE A 267 -5.70 -14.53 -9.89
N GLY A 268 -5.45 -13.85 -11.00
CA GLY A 268 -6.20 -12.66 -11.43
C GLY A 268 -5.66 -11.35 -10.84
N GLU A 269 -4.39 -11.31 -10.43
CA GLU A 269 -3.69 -10.08 -9.99
C GLU A 269 -3.24 -9.22 -11.18
N MET A 270 -3.01 -9.82 -12.36
CA MET A 270 -2.66 -9.12 -13.60
C MET A 270 -3.90 -8.85 -14.48
N THR A 271 -3.88 -7.75 -15.25
CA THR A 271 -5.01 -7.37 -16.11
C THR A 271 -4.84 -7.99 -17.48
N LEU A 272 -5.84 -8.73 -17.93
CA LEU A 272 -5.93 -9.21 -19.30
C LEU A 272 -6.29 -8.04 -20.22
N THR A 273 -5.42 -7.71 -21.17
CA THR A 273 -5.67 -6.64 -22.16
C THR A 273 -6.20 -7.21 -23.47
N ARG A 274 -5.79 -8.43 -23.83
CA ARG A 274 -6.21 -9.16 -25.03
C ARG A 274 -6.21 -10.66 -24.76
N GLY A 275 -7.06 -11.42 -25.46
CA GLY A 275 -7.10 -12.88 -25.40
C GLY A 275 -8.15 -13.43 -24.45
N ARG A 276 -7.98 -14.68 -24.02
CA ARG A 276 -8.90 -15.39 -23.10
C ARG A 276 -8.14 -16.11 -22.00
N ILE A 277 -8.76 -16.16 -20.82
CA ILE A 277 -8.32 -16.98 -19.69
C ILE A 277 -9.41 -18.01 -19.38
N HIS A 278 -8.99 -19.26 -19.23
CA HIS A 278 -9.85 -20.38 -18.89
C HIS A 278 -9.59 -20.76 -17.44
N LEU A 279 -10.60 -20.59 -16.57
CA LEU A 279 -10.54 -21.00 -15.17
C LEU A 279 -11.63 -22.04 -14.90
N PRO A 280 -11.35 -23.07 -14.08
CA PRO A 280 -12.37 -24.02 -13.69
C PRO A 280 -13.43 -23.35 -12.82
N THR A 281 -14.68 -23.37 -13.28
CA THR A 281 -15.84 -22.99 -12.48
C THR A 281 -16.45 -24.25 -11.87
N THR A 282 -16.43 -24.36 -10.54
CA THR A 282 -17.13 -25.44 -9.87
C THR A 282 -18.58 -25.03 -9.65
N ASN A 283 -19.53 -25.74 -10.27
CA ASN A 283 -20.92 -25.76 -9.81
C ASN A 283 -20.97 -26.47 -8.45
N SER A 284 -20.90 -25.71 -7.36
CA SER A 284 -21.11 -26.25 -6.01
C SER A 284 -22.61 -26.52 -5.79
N GLY A 285 -23.07 -27.70 -6.21
CA GLY A 285 -24.46 -28.11 -5.99
C GLY A 285 -24.85 -29.53 -6.40
N LEU A 286 -23.92 -30.41 -6.79
CA LEU A 286 -24.27 -31.77 -7.20
C LEU A 286 -23.79 -32.81 -6.18
N THR A 287 -24.63 -33.07 -5.18
CA THR A 287 -24.64 -34.36 -4.49
C THR A 287 -25.01 -35.45 -5.49
N ALA A 288 -24.33 -36.58 -5.38
CA ALA A 288 -24.60 -37.78 -6.17
C ALA A 288 -26.08 -38.18 -6.09
N GLY A 289 -26.71 -38.32 -7.26
CA GLY A 289 -28.01 -38.98 -7.41
C GLY A 289 -29.20 -38.04 -7.59
N ASP A 290 -29.28 -37.36 -8.73
CA ASP A 290 -30.49 -37.43 -9.57
C ASP A 290 -30.23 -36.66 -10.88
N SER A 291 -30.26 -37.39 -11.98
CA SER A 291 -30.37 -36.84 -13.32
C SER A 291 -31.79 -36.29 -13.51
N ASP A 292 -31.90 -35.12 -14.12
CA ASP A 292 -33.15 -34.46 -14.54
C ASP A 292 -33.84 -33.54 -13.51
N LYS A 293 -33.21 -32.40 -13.22
CA LYS A 293 -33.82 -31.05 -13.17
C LYS A 293 -32.76 -30.03 -12.73
N TYR A 294 -33.03 -28.75 -12.95
CA TYR A 294 -32.19 -27.58 -12.66
C TYR A 294 -31.29 -27.10 -13.81
N ARG A 295 -31.97 -26.51 -14.81
CA ARG A 295 -31.45 -25.39 -15.63
C ARG A 295 -31.61 -24.08 -14.85
N ASP A 296 -31.06 -24.02 -13.64
CA ASP A 296 -31.05 -22.78 -12.89
C ASP A 296 -29.75 -22.06 -13.19
N ILE A 297 -29.95 -21.01 -13.96
CA ILE A 297 -29.07 -19.90 -14.30
C ILE A 297 -28.09 -19.67 -13.14
N ILE A 298 -26.79 -19.72 -13.45
CA ILE A 298 -25.77 -19.07 -12.63
C ILE A 298 -26.13 -17.59 -12.71
N GLU A 299 -27.01 -17.13 -11.82
CA GLU A 299 -26.95 -15.74 -11.38
C GLU A 299 -25.53 -15.59 -10.89
N LEU A 300 -24.74 -14.83 -11.65
CA LEU A 300 -23.44 -14.35 -11.23
C LEU A 300 -23.70 -13.55 -9.96
N SER A 301 -23.71 -14.23 -8.81
CA SER A 301 -23.62 -13.57 -7.53
C SER A 301 -22.31 -12.80 -7.53
N ASP A 302 -22.38 -11.53 -7.16
CA ASP A 302 -21.35 -10.48 -7.10
C ASP A 302 -20.04 -10.83 -6.33
N GLU A 303 -19.74 -12.11 -6.09
CA GLU A 303 -18.58 -12.60 -5.33
C GLU A 303 -17.81 -13.70 -6.07
N GLY A 304 -16.84 -13.31 -6.92
CA GLY A 304 -15.54 -14.00 -7.15
C GLY A 304 -15.43 -15.54 -7.07
N LEU A 305 -16.28 -16.31 -7.75
CA LEU A 305 -16.36 -17.78 -7.61
C LEU A 305 -15.07 -18.54 -8.02
N ALA A 306 -14.23 -18.00 -8.91
CA ALA A 306 -13.06 -18.72 -9.47
C ALA A 306 -11.85 -18.83 -8.51
N ILE A 307 -11.64 -17.87 -7.60
CA ILE A 307 -10.53 -17.93 -6.63
C ILE A 307 -10.78 -18.99 -5.54
N ARG A 308 -12.05 -19.37 -5.32
CA ARG A 308 -12.43 -20.33 -4.27
C ARG A 308 -11.87 -21.74 -4.49
N ASP A 309 -11.33 -22.07 -5.65
CA ASP A 309 -10.75 -23.41 -5.86
C ASP A 309 -9.22 -23.43 -5.92
N ILE A 310 -8.57 -22.27 -5.71
CA ILE A 310 -7.11 -22.12 -5.82
C ILE A 310 -6.47 -21.98 -4.43
N ALA A 311 -5.43 -22.76 -4.16
CA ALA A 311 -4.47 -22.55 -3.09
C ALA A 311 -3.15 -22.04 -3.69
N TYR A 312 -2.58 -21.01 -3.11
CA TYR A 312 -1.33 -20.40 -3.58
C TYR A 312 -0.26 -20.43 -2.49
N VAL A 313 0.95 -20.84 -2.86
CA VAL A 313 2.15 -20.74 -2.04
C VAL A 313 3.10 -19.76 -2.72
N ALA A 314 3.24 -18.57 -2.12
CA ALA A 314 4.12 -17.52 -2.61
C ALA A 314 5.61 -17.85 -2.38
N GLN A 315 6.47 -17.27 -3.22
CA GLN A 315 7.93 -17.35 -3.07
C GLN A 315 8.38 -16.86 -1.69
N GLU A 316 7.86 -15.71 -1.26
CA GLU A 316 8.00 -15.20 0.10
C GLU A 316 6.84 -15.66 0.99
N ALA A 317 7.11 -16.65 1.83
CA ALA A 317 6.09 -17.22 2.72
C ALA A 317 5.64 -16.21 3.80
N TRP A 318 4.38 -15.77 3.69
CA TRP A 318 3.72 -14.94 4.71
C TRP A 318 3.01 -15.78 5.76
N LEU A 319 3.27 -15.52 7.05
CA LEU A 319 2.58 -16.15 8.18
C LEU A 319 1.89 -15.09 9.02
N ARG A 320 0.69 -15.40 9.52
CA ARG A 320 -0.06 -14.56 10.46
C ARG A 320 0.62 -14.61 11.84
N ASN A 321 0.52 -13.51 12.58
CA ASN A 321 0.87 -13.45 13.99
C ASN A 321 -0.10 -14.31 14.83
N ALA A 322 0.15 -15.62 14.88
CA ALA A 322 -0.70 -16.66 15.43
C ALA A 322 0.08 -17.95 15.66
N THR A 323 -0.54 -18.99 16.22
CA THR A 323 0.10 -20.31 16.38
C THR A 323 0.41 -20.96 15.02
N ILE A 324 1.36 -21.91 14.99
CA ILE A 324 1.64 -22.71 13.78
C ILE A 324 0.38 -23.46 13.34
N ARG A 325 -0.36 -24.04 14.28
CA ARG A 325 -1.62 -24.71 14.00
C ARG A 325 -2.62 -23.77 13.31
N GLU A 326 -2.84 -22.57 13.83
CA GLU A 326 -3.75 -21.60 13.21
C GLU A 326 -3.30 -21.15 11.82
N ASN A 327 -1.98 -21.01 11.61
CA ASN A 327 -1.43 -20.71 10.30
C ASN A 327 -1.68 -21.82 9.28
N ILE A 328 -1.66 -23.09 9.70
CA ILE A 328 -1.94 -24.24 8.82
C ILE A 328 -3.45 -24.40 8.57
N LEU A 329 -4.28 -24.30 9.62
CA LEU A 329 -5.73 -24.45 9.50
C LEU A 329 -6.38 -23.30 8.74
N PHE A 330 -5.90 -22.07 8.96
CA PHE A 330 -6.34 -20.86 8.27
C PHE A 330 -7.87 -20.67 8.18
N GLY A 331 -8.58 -21.03 9.25
CA GLY A 331 -10.05 -20.93 9.33
C GLY A 331 -10.81 -22.23 9.01
N GLU A 332 -10.14 -23.26 8.50
CA GLU A 332 -10.73 -24.60 8.33
C GLU A 332 -10.84 -25.34 9.68
N GLN A 333 -11.77 -26.30 9.74
CA GLN A 333 -11.95 -27.13 10.93
C GLN A 333 -10.72 -28.00 11.19
N TYR A 334 -10.38 -28.19 12.47
CA TYR A 334 -9.27 -29.06 12.87
C TYR A 334 -9.67 -30.54 12.79
N GLU A 335 -9.10 -31.25 11.82
CA GLU A 335 -9.23 -32.70 11.69
C GLU A 335 -7.89 -33.36 12.00
N ARG A 336 -7.83 -34.09 13.13
CA ARG A 336 -6.58 -34.65 13.65
C ARG A 336 -5.86 -35.56 12.65
N SER A 337 -6.58 -36.43 11.95
CA SER A 337 -5.98 -37.39 11.00
C SER A 337 -5.35 -36.66 9.81
N ARG A 338 -6.12 -35.78 9.16
CA ARG A 338 -5.65 -34.96 8.04
C ARG A 338 -4.49 -34.05 8.45
N TYR A 339 -4.59 -33.40 9.61
CA TYR A 339 -3.55 -32.52 10.11
C TYR A 339 -2.23 -33.25 10.36
N GLU A 340 -2.29 -34.42 11.01
CA GLU A 340 -1.09 -35.23 11.29
C GLU A 340 -0.45 -35.77 10.01
N GLU A 341 -1.26 -36.08 8.99
CA GLU A 341 -0.78 -36.44 7.66
C GLU A 341 -0.11 -35.27 6.95
N VAL A 342 -0.72 -34.07 6.95
CA VAL A 342 -0.13 -32.84 6.38
C VAL A 342 1.21 -32.53 7.03
N LEU A 343 1.31 -32.60 8.36
CA LEU A 343 2.57 -32.42 9.07
C LEU A 343 3.64 -33.45 8.68
N ARG A 344 3.22 -34.68 8.35
CA ARG A 344 4.13 -35.74 7.88
C ARG A 344 4.61 -35.46 6.46
N VAL A 345 3.72 -35.19 5.51
CA VAL A 345 4.09 -34.99 4.10
C VAL A 345 4.87 -33.70 3.85
N CYS A 346 4.60 -32.64 4.62
CA CYS A 346 5.37 -31.40 4.57
C CYS A 346 6.64 -31.44 5.43
N ALA A 347 6.98 -32.60 6.01
CA ALA A 347 8.17 -32.81 6.85
C ALA A 347 8.33 -31.78 7.99
N LEU A 348 7.22 -31.33 8.59
CA LEU A 348 7.22 -30.32 9.67
C LEU A 348 7.44 -30.93 11.06
N LYS A 349 7.27 -32.25 11.24
CA LYS A 349 7.43 -32.89 12.56
C LYS A 349 8.80 -32.63 13.22
N PRO A 350 9.94 -32.68 12.51
CA PRO A 350 11.23 -32.33 13.08
C PRO A 350 11.30 -30.86 13.54
N ASP A 351 10.75 -29.93 12.76
CA ASP A 351 10.72 -28.52 13.12
C ASP A 351 9.92 -28.28 14.40
N LEU A 352 8.74 -28.91 14.51
CA LEU A 352 7.87 -28.78 15.68
C LEU A 352 8.50 -29.35 16.96
N ARG A 353 9.34 -30.38 16.87
CA ARG A 353 10.02 -30.96 18.05
C ARG A 353 11.05 -30.03 18.68
N ILE A 354 11.60 -29.10 17.89
CA ILE A 354 12.59 -28.12 18.36
C ILE A 354 11.89 -27.01 19.15
N LEU A 355 10.61 -26.76 18.87
CA LEU A 355 9.82 -25.71 19.52
C LEU A 355 9.26 -26.20 20.86
N SER A 356 9.38 -25.38 21.89
CA SER A 356 8.96 -25.72 23.27
C SER A 356 7.47 -26.05 23.40
N ALA A 357 6.62 -25.43 22.58
CA ALA A 357 5.17 -25.65 22.55
C ALA A 357 4.69 -26.39 21.29
N GLY A 358 5.60 -26.96 20.48
CA GLY A 358 5.23 -27.67 19.26
C GLY A 358 4.43 -26.79 18.29
N ASP A 359 3.29 -27.30 17.83
CA ASP A 359 2.38 -26.60 16.90
C ASP A 359 1.55 -25.48 17.55
N GLN A 360 1.53 -25.39 18.87
CA GLN A 360 0.94 -24.28 19.64
C GLN A 360 1.90 -23.09 19.80
N THR A 361 3.12 -23.19 19.28
CA THR A 361 4.08 -22.08 19.33
C THR A 361 3.55 -20.89 18.54
N GLU A 362 3.50 -19.73 19.17
CA GLU A 362 3.14 -18.46 18.53
C GLU A 362 4.27 -17.97 17.61
N ILE A 363 3.92 -17.58 16.40
CA ILE A 363 4.81 -16.96 15.42
C ILE A 363 4.47 -15.46 15.35
N GLY A 364 5.48 -14.59 15.23
CA GLY A 364 5.27 -13.16 15.01
C GLY A 364 6.17 -12.27 15.87
N GLU A 365 5.83 -10.98 15.95
CA GLU A 365 6.61 -9.97 16.70
C GLU A 365 6.78 -10.27 18.19
N ARG A 366 5.82 -11.00 18.79
CA ARG A 366 5.85 -11.45 20.19
C ARG A 366 6.21 -12.93 20.34
N GLY A 367 6.36 -13.65 19.22
CA GLY A 367 6.52 -15.09 19.16
C GLY A 367 7.93 -15.53 18.73
N VAL A 368 8.05 -16.81 18.38
CA VAL A 368 9.29 -17.38 17.83
C VAL A 368 9.42 -16.99 16.36
N THR A 369 10.63 -16.63 15.94
CA THR A 369 10.95 -16.40 14.53
C THR A 369 11.40 -17.72 13.88
N LEU A 370 10.71 -18.10 12.80
CA LEU A 370 11.05 -19.28 11.99
C LEU A 370 12.09 -18.93 10.92
N SER A 371 12.91 -19.91 10.53
CA SER A 371 13.80 -19.77 9.36
C SER A 371 12.99 -19.66 8.06
N GLY A 372 13.61 -19.18 6.97
CA GLY A 372 12.95 -19.05 5.66
C GLY A 372 12.34 -20.38 5.18
N GLY A 373 13.11 -21.47 5.22
CA GLY A 373 12.62 -22.80 4.85
C GLY A 373 11.52 -23.34 5.77
N GLN A 374 11.57 -23.03 7.09
CA GLN A 374 10.48 -23.37 8.01
C GLN A 374 9.20 -22.62 7.67
N LYS A 375 9.30 -21.32 7.36
CA LYS A 375 8.14 -20.52 6.93
C LYS A 375 7.52 -21.07 5.64
N GLN A 376 8.36 -21.44 4.67
CA GLN A 376 7.90 -22.06 3.42
C GLN A 376 7.20 -23.39 3.66
N ARG A 377 7.75 -24.28 4.52
CA ARG A 377 7.08 -25.55 4.87
C ARG A 377 5.73 -25.34 5.56
N VAL A 378 5.60 -24.35 6.43
CA VAL A 378 4.31 -23.99 7.05
C VAL A 378 3.32 -23.43 6.02
N ALA A 379 3.78 -22.58 5.08
CA ALA A 379 2.93 -22.07 4.01
C ALA A 379 2.47 -23.18 3.05
N LEU A 380 3.35 -24.12 2.72
CA LEU A 380 3.00 -25.32 1.94
C LEU A 380 1.99 -26.18 2.69
N ALA A 381 2.20 -26.43 3.99
CA ALA A 381 1.26 -27.19 4.82
C ALA A 381 -0.13 -26.56 4.86
N ARG A 382 -0.23 -25.22 4.95
CA ARG A 382 -1.51 -24.51 4.83
C ARG A 382 -2.18 -24.76 3.47
N ALA A 383 -1.44 -24.69 2.38
CA ALA A 383 -2.00 -24.91 1.05
C ALA A 383 -2.44 -26.37 0.85
N VAL A 384 -1.69 -27.35 1.35
CA VAL A 384 -2.04 -28.79 1.30
C VAL A 384 -3.20 -29.14 2.24
N TYR A 385 -3.28 -28.48 3.41
CA TYR A 385 -4.41 -28.65 4.32
C TYR A 385 -5.69 -28.03 3.77
N SER A 386 -5.60 -27.04 2.87
CA SER A 386 -6.79 -26.41 2.30
C SER A 386 -7.63 -27.40 1.47
N SER A 387 -8.95 -27.21 1.40
CA SER A 387 -9.84 -28.04 0.56
C SER A 387 -9.86 -27.63 -0.93
N ARG A 388 -8.85 -26.87 -1.38
CA ARG A 388 -8.79 -26.30 -2.74
C ARG A 388 -8.36 -27.36 -3.75
N ARG A 389 -8.84 -27.24 -4.99
CA ARG A 389 -8.63 -28.23 -6.07
C ARG A 389 -7.35 -27.97 -6.87
N ILE A 390 -6.98 -26.69 -6.99
CA ILE A 390 -5.79 -26.26 -7.72
C ILE A 390 -4.77 -25.78 -6.69
N LEU A 391 -3.54 -26.30 -6.80
CA LEU A 391 -2.42 -25.86 -5.99
C LEU A 391 -1.38 -25.19 -6.89
N LEU A 392 -1.18 -23.89 -6.68
CA LEU A 392 -0.15 -23.09 -7.34
C LEU A 392 1.03 -22.91 -6.37
N ILE A 393 2.23 -23.26 -6.82
CA ILE A 393 3.45 -23.24 -5.99
C ILE A 393 4.49 -22.38 -6.70
N ASP A 394 4.87 -21.26 -6.09
CA ASP A 394 5.89 -20.35 -6.61
C ASP A 394 7.21 -20.57 -5.86
N ASP A 395 8.15 -21.27 -6.49
CA ASP A 395 9.53 -21.48 -6.03
C ASP A 395 9.71 -21.88 -4.54
N CYS A 396 8.89 -22.82 -4.06
CA CYS A 396 8.88 -23.26 -2.66
C CYS A 396 9.89 -24.37 -2.33
N LEU A 397 10.74 -24.76 -3.29
CA LEU A 397 11.72 -25.85 -3.17
C LEU A 397 13.17 -25.36 -3.09
N SER A 398 13.38 -24.03 -3.06
CA SER A 398 14.69 -23.39 -3.07
C SER A 398 15.37 -23.31 -1.69
N ALA A 399 14.69 -23.72 -0.61
CA ALA A 399 15.14 -23.57 0.78
C ALA A 399 15.54 -24.86 1.50
#